data_AF-A0A931LCH0-F1
#
_entry.id   AF-A0A931LCH0-F1
#
_cell.length_a   1.000
_cell.length_b   1.000
_cell.length_c   1.000
_cell.angle_alpha   90.00
_cell.angle_beta   90.00
_cell.angle_gamma   90.00
#
_symmetry.space_group_name_H-M   'P 1'
#
loop_
_entity.id
_entity.type
_entity.pdbx_description
1 polymer ?
#
loop_
_entity_poly.entity_id
_entity_poly.type
_entity_poly.pdbx_seq_one_letter_code
_entity_poly.pdbx_strand_id
1 'polypeptide(L)' 'MLAFAAAPFTALAATDPFEAMSVQRPAEPVAVPDLVFVTPEGREARLGELRGKVVLLGFFTTT' A
#
# COMPACT_ATOMS: atom_id res chain seq x y z
N MET A 1 -4.25 -16.87 -14.31
CA MET A 1 -3.77 -15.50 -14.59
C MET A 1 -4.86 -14.56 -14.10
N LEU A 2 -4.72 -13.98 -12.90
CA LEU A 2 -5.73 -13.10 -12.30
C LEU A 2 -5.37 -11.65 -12.66
N ALA A 3 -6.23 -11.01 -13.46
CA ALA A 3 -6.09 -9.60 -13.82
C ALA A 3 -6.73 -8.73 -12.73
N PHE A 4 -5.98 -7.76 -12.21
CA PHE A 4 -6.50 -6.75 -11.30
C PHE A 4 -7.08 -5.61 -12.15
N ALA A 5 -8.41 -5.50 -12.20
CA ALA A 5 -9.07 -4.39 -12.86
C ALA A 5 -9.00 -3.16 -11.95
N ALA A 6 -8.19 -2.16 -12.31
CA ALA A 6 -8.18 -0.88 -11.63
C ALA A 6 -9.43 -0.08 -12.05
N ALA A 7 -10.44 -0.03 -11.18
CA ALA A 7 -11.57 0.89 -11.33
C ALA A 7 -11.12 2.33 -11.04
N PRO A 8 -11.69 3.35 -11.72
CA PRO A 8 -11.37 4.75 -11.46
C PRO A 8 -11.76 5.13 -10.03
N PHE A 9 -10.79 5.65 -9.27
CA PHE A 9 -11.01 6.16 -7.93
C PHE A 9 -11.87 7.41 -7.98
N THR A 10 -13.12 7.31 -7.53
CA THR A 10 -14.00 8.47 -7.32
C THR A 10 -14.02 8.76 -5.82
N ALA A 11 -13.15 9.66 -5.36
CA ALA A 11 -13.21 10.15 -3.99
C ALA A 11 -14.44 11.05 -3.81
N LEU A 12 -15.54 10.49 -3.31
CA LEU A 12 -16.39 11.24 -2.40
C LEU A 12 -15.56 11.46 -1.14
N ALA A 13 -15.34 12.72 -0.76
CA ALA A 13 -14.52 13.09 0.39
C ALA A 13 -15.06 12.42 1.66
N ALA A 14 -14.53 11.25 2.00
CA ALA A 14 -14.80 10.62 3.28
C ALA A 14 -14.21 11.53 4.36
N THR A 15 -15.03 11.88 5.36
CA THR A 15 -14.59 12.70 6.49
C THR A 15 -13.55 11.97 7.36
N ASP A 16 -13.49 10.64 7.25
CA ASP A 16 -12.51 9.76 7.90
C ASP A 16 -11.59 9.08 6.86
N PRO A 17 -10.26 9.25 6.93
CA PRO A 17 -9.31 8.59 6.03
C PRO A 17 -9.34 7.05 6.13
N PHE A 18 -9.73 6.47 7.28
CA PHE A 18 -9.81 5.01 7.44
C PHE A 18 -11.02 4.41 6.72
N GLU A 19 -12.13 5.13 6.63
CA GLU A 19 -13.29 4.73 5.82
C GLU A 19 -12.93 4.72 4.33
N ALA A 20 -12.23 5.75 3.84
CA ALA A 20 -11.75 5.79 2.45
C ALA A 20 -10.82 4.61 2.11
N MET A 21 -9.93 4.23 3.03
CA MET A 21 -9.04 3.09 2.86
C MET A 21 -9.77 1.73 2.91
N SER A 22 -10.97 1.67 3.48
CA SER A 22 -11.73 0.43 3.59
C SER A 22 -12.39 0.00 2.28
N VAL A 23 -12.55 0.92 1.33
CA VAL A 23 -13.19 0.69 0.02
C VAL A 23 -12.48 -0.39 -0.82
N GLN A 24 -11.15 -0.52 -0.69
CA GLN A 24 -10.35 -1.49 -1.46
C GLN A 24 -9.66 -2.54 -0.59
N ARG A 25 -10.12 -2.72 0.65
CA ARG A 25 -9.55 -3.75 1.53
C ARG A 25 -9.91 -5.15 0.99
N PRO A 26 -8.93 -6.06 0.84
CA PRO A 26 -9.24 -7.47 0.60
C PRO A 26 -10.17 -8.02 1.68
N ALA A 27 -11.14 -8.85 1.29
CA ALA A 27 -12.09 -9.45 2.24
C ALA A 27 -11.39 -10.32 3.31
N GLU A 28 -10.25 -10.90 2.97
CA GLU A 28 -9.41 -11.71 3.86
C GLU A 28 -8.00 -11.12 3.96
N PRO A 29 -7.30 -11.28 5.10
CA PRO A 29 -5.91 -10.89 5.21
C PRO A 29 -5.03 -11.62 4.18
N VAL A 30 -4.29 -10.85 3.38
CA VAL A 30 -3.33 -11.39 2.40
C VAL A 30 -1.92 -11.09 2.88
N ALA A 31 -1.03 -12.09 2.77
CA ALA A 31 0.38 -11.89 3.04
C ALA A 31 0.98 -10.88 2.04
N VAL A 32 1.61 -9.83 2.56
CA VAL A 32 2.31 -8.86 1.73
C VAL A 32 3.60 -9.48 1.16
N PRO A 33 3.97 -9.21 -0.11
CA PRO A 33 5.28 -9.56 -0.62
C PRO A 33 6.40 -8.89 0.18
N ASP A 34 7.55 -9.56 0.31
CA ASP A 34 8.72 -8.93 0.93
C ASP A 34 9.39 -7.98 -0.07
N LEU A 35 8.96 -6.71 -0.03
CA LEU A 35 9.49 -5.67 -0.92
C LEU A 35 10.87 -5.23 -0.47
N VAL A 36 11.77 -5.11 -1.44
CA VAL A 36 13.10 -4.50 -1.25
C VAL A 36 13.04 -3.05 -1.74
N PHE A 37 13.56 -2.13 -0.94
CA PHE A 37 13.60 -0.69 -1.27
C PHE A 37 14.87 -0.04 -0.74
N VAL A 38 15.18 1.16 -1.22
CA VAL A 38 16.32 1.96 -0.77
C VAL A 38 15.82 3.02 0.20
N THR A 39 16.46 3.08 1.36
CA THR A 39 16.20 4.09 2.41
C THR A 39 16.77 5.46 2.02
N PRO A 40 16.34 6.56 2.65
CA PRO A 40 16.91 7.89 2.41
C PRO A 40 18.44 7.95 2.64
N GLU A 41 18.97 7.09 3.51
CA GLU A 41 20.40 6.99 3.80
C GLU A 41 21.17 6.16 2.75
N GLY A 42 20.50 5.65 1.72
CA GLY A 42 21.09 4.85 0.64
C GLY A 42 21.28 3.36 0.97
N ARG A 43 20.78 2.91 2.14
CA ARG A 43 20.83 1.50 2.54
C ARG A 43 19.68 0.71 1.93
N GLU A 44 19.95 -0.52 1.50
CA GLU A 44 18.92 -1.50 1.15
C GLU A 44 18.14 -1.94 2.41
N ALA A 45 16.81 -1.93 2.32
CA ALA A 45 15.91 -2.38 3.37
C ALA A 45 14.81 -3.28 2.79
N ARG A 46 14.32 -4.18 3.63
CA ARG A 46 13.18 -5.05 3.33
C ARG A 46 11.94 -4.65 4.11
N LEU A 47 10.77 -4.80 3.52
CA LEU A 47 9.49 -4.51 4.20
C LEU A 47 9.32 -5.35 5.47
N GLY A 48 9.84 -6.58 5.48
CA GLY A 48 9.86 -7.45 6.66
C GLY A 48 10.57 -6.85 7.89
N GLU A 49 11.51 -5.91 7.70
CA GLU A 49 12.17 -5.20 8.82
C GLU A 49 11.21 -4.28 9.60
N LEU A 50 10.07 -3.89 9.00
CA LEU A 50 9.07 -3.01 9.61
C LEU A 50 7.92 -3.75 10.31
N ARG A 51 8.02 -5.07 10.48
CA ARG A 51 7.00 -5.88 11.16
C ARG A 51 6.66 -5.35 12.55
N GLY A 52 5.40 -5.51 12.94
CA GLY A 52 4.86 -4.97 14.20
C GLY A 52 4.40 -3.52 14.12
N LYS A 53 4.54 -2.87 12.95
CA LYS A 53 4.04 -1.52 12.68
C LYS A 53 2.96 -1.56 11.60
N VAL A 54 2.01 -0.63 11.68
CA VAL A 54 1.12 -0.32 10.55
C VAL A 54 1.91 0.55 9.58
N VAL A 55 1.99 0.13 8.32
CA VAL A 55 2.78 0.80 7.28
C VAL A 55 1.88 1.10 6.08
N LEU A 56 1.92 2.34 5.59
CA LEU A 56 1.28 2.74 4.34
C LEU A 56 2.35 2.90 3.26
N LEU A 57 2.17 2.23 2.11
CA LEU A 57 3.09 2.30 0.98
C LEU A 57 2.50 3.21 -0.10
N GLY A 58 3.23 4.26 -0.46
CA GLY A 58 2.91 5.12 -1.59
C GLY A 58 3.85 4.85 -2.76
N PHE A 59 3.28 4.50 -3.92
CA PHE A 59 4.02 4.38 -5.17
C PHE A 59 3.73 5.60 -6.03
N PHE A 60 4.77 6.33 -6.43
CA PHE A 60 4.64 7.52 -7.27
C PHE A 60 5.72 7.51 -8.34
N THR A 61 5.47 8.26 -9.41
CA THR A 61 6.46 8.57 -10.44
C THR A 61 6.60 10.08 -10.55
N THR A 62 7.78 10.55 -10.94
CA THR A 62 8.06 11.97 -11.21
C THR A 62 8.04 12.31 -12.70
N THR A 63 7.79 11.30 -13.56
CA THR A 63 7.78 11.42 -15.02
C THR A 63 6.41 11.78 -15.56
#